data_AF-K7K333-F1
#
_entry.id   AF-K7K333-F1
#
_cell.length_a   1.000
_cell.length_b   1.000
_cell.length_c   1.000
_cell.angle_alpha   90.00
_cell.angle_beta   90.00
_cell.angle_gamma   90.00
#
_symmetry.space_group_name_H-M   'P 1'
#
loop_
_entity.id
_entity.type
_entity.pdbx_description
1 polymer ?
#
loop_
_entity_poly.entity_id
_entity_poly.type
_entity_poly.pdbx_seq_one_letter_code
_entity_poly.pdbx_strand_id
1 'polypeptide(L)'
;MGARCSKFSFCWFHSHLKPSVLESSDQENGEKGERKLWPSFGEFSLEQLKAATNGFSSENIVSEHGEKAPNVVYKGKLDNGQWIAINVSTREAQPMKWAMRLRVAFYLAQALEYCTSKGRGLYHDLNAYRILFDQDANPRLSCFGLMKKSRDGKSYSTNLAFTPPEYLRTGRVTPQSVVYSFGTLLLDLLSGKHIPPSLALDLIRGKNFLMLMDSALEGHFSKDDGTELVRLASRCLQYEARERPNAKSLVASLMSLQNETELVCSLRLLIINKVDSNLTITLTPFGEACLRLDLTAIHEILEKTGYKDDEGIANELSFQLWTSQMQETLNLKKHGDTAFRAKDFITAIDCYTQFIDGGTMVSPTVYAIRCLSLLMNDMAQEALGDAMQAQVVSPEWPTALYLHAACLFSLGMENDAQETLKDGTNMEGRKNKN
;
A
#
# COMPACT_ATOMS: atom_id res chain seq x y z
N MET A 1 25.19 -7.14 4.28
CA MET A 1 25.46 -7.73 2.94
C MET A 1 24.16 -7.73 2.15
N GLY A 2 24.09 -6.92 1.08
CA GLY A 2 23.24 -7.16 -0.11
C GLY A 2 21.72 -6.94 -0.06
N ALA A 3 21.20 -5.80 0.41
CA ALA A 3 19.78 -5.45 0.18
C ALA A 3 19.57 -4.97 -1.28
N ARG A 4 18.94 -5.80 -2.12
CA ARG A 4 18.45 -5.43 -3.45
C ARG A 4 17.01 -4.89 -3.34
N CYS A 5 16.85 -3.57 -3.33
CA CYS A 5 15.58 -2.89 -3.57
C CYS A 5 15.28 -2.84 -5.07
N SER A 6 14.13 -3.36 -5.51
CA SER A 6 13.53 -2.94 -6.77
C SER A 6 12.03 -3.24 -6.81
N LYS A 7 11.21 -2.18 -6.82
CA LYS A 7 10.04 -1.93 -7.70
C LYS A 7 9.12 -0.88 -7.04
N PHE A 8 9.26 0.37 -7.45
CA PHE A 8 8.37 1.49 -7.10
C PHE A 8 7.34 1.70 -8.22
N SER A 9 6.08 1.99 -7.88
CA SER A 9 5.01 2.28 -8.87
C SER A 9 4.21 3.52 -8.49
N PHE A 10 3.76 4.24 -9.52
CA PHE A 10 3.05 5.51 -9.50
C PHE A 10 1.52 5.30 -9.45
N CYS A 11 0.81 6.06 -8.61
CA CYS A 11 -0.64 6.25 -8.71
C CYS A 11 -0.96 7.75 -8.63
N TRP A 12 -1.60 8.29 -9.66
CA TRP A 12 -2.13 9.67 -9.66
C TRP A 12 -3.64 9.64 -9.44
N PHE A 13 -4.11 10.38 -8.44
CA PHE A 13 -5.50 10.83 -8.32
C PHE A 13 -5.56 12.31 -8.74
N HIS A 14 -6.54 12.66 -9.57
CA HIS A 14 -7.12 13.99 -9.54
C HIS A 14 -8.62 13.83 -9.34
N SER A 15 -9.08 14.30 -8.19
CA SER A 15 -10.49 14.54 -7.89
C SER A 15 -11.01 15.74 -8.68
N HIS A 16 -12.32 15.71 -8.93
CA HIS A 16 -13.15 16.67 -9.66
C HIS A 16 -13.19 16.51 -11.18
N LEU A 17 -14.24 15.82 -11.66
CA LEU A 17 -15.13 16.30 -12.73
C LEU A 17 -16.39 15.40 -12.78
N LYS A 18 -17.55 16.02 -12.60
CA LYS A 18 -18.89 15.39 -12.64
C LYS A 18 -19.19 14.83 -14.04
N PRO A 19 -20.03 13.79 -14.17
CA PRO A 19 -20.46 13.28 -15.46
C PRO A 19 -21.62 14.12 -16.02
N SER A 20 -21.47 14.65 -17.23
CA SER A 20 -22.61 15.07 -18.04
C SER A 20 -22.54 14.41 -19.41
N VAL A 21 -23.68 13.82 -19.76
CA VAL A 21 -24.04 13.16 -21.01
C VAL A 21 -24.24 14.21 -22.11
N LEU A 22 -23.77 13.95 -23.35
CA LEU A 22 -24.56 13.90 -24.62
C LEU A 22 -23.66 14.07 -25.88
N GLU A 23 -23.80 13.11 -26.80
CA GLU A 23 -23.84 13.17 -28.29
C GLU A 23 -22.77 13.84 -29.18
N SER A 24 -22.74 13.29 -30.40
CA SER A 24 -21.79 13.38 -31.52
C SER A 24 -21.98 14.58 -32.46
N SER A 25 -20.88 15.06 -33.08
CA SER A 25 -20.75 15.26 -34.54
C SER A 25 -19.37 15.86 -34.91
N ASP A 26 -18.85 15.46 -36.07
CA ASP A 26 -17.58 15.87 -36.68
C ASP A 26 -17.52 17.36 -37.10
N GLN A 27 -16.34 18.00 -37.00
CA GLN A 27 -15.64 18.66 -38.12
C GLN A 27 -14.33 19.34 -37.69
N GLU A 28 -13.40 19.37 -38.64
CA GLU A 28 -12.03 19.92 -38.59
C GLU A 28 -11.98 21.40 -38.19
N ASN A 29 -10.99 21.77 -37.38
CA ASN A 29 -10.06 22.86 -37.73
C ASN A 29 -8.85 22.85 -36.81
N GLY A 30 -7.68 23.00 -37.42
CA GLY A 30 -6.39 22.94 -36.76
C GLY A 30 -6.09 24.18 -35.94
N GLU A 31 -5.71 23.95 -34.68
CA GLU A 31 -4.85 24.86 -33.93
C GLU A 31 -3.66 24.08 -33.37
N LYS A 32 -2.48 24.64 -33.60
CA LYS A 32 -1.18 24.17 -33.10
C LYS A 32 -1.14 24.32 -31.58
N GLY A 33 -1.77 23.38 -30.87
CA GLY A 33 -1.61 23.20 -29.44
C GLY A 33 -0.34 22.43 -29.12
N GLU A 34 0.51 23.00 -28.27
CA GLU A 34 1.79 22.47 -27.81
C GLU A 34 1.75 20.96 -27.53
N ARG A 35 2.64 20.21 -28.19
CA ARG A 35 2.94 18.82 -27.83
C ARG A 35 3.55 18.84 -26.43
N LYS A 36 2.72 18.68 -25.38
CA LYS A 36 3.22 18.20 -24.09
C LYS A 36 3.91 16.86 -24.36
N LEU A 37 5.24 16.89 -24.42
CA LEU A 37 6.08 15.70 -24.51
C LEU A 37 5.87 14.92 -23.21
N TRP A 38 5.29 13.73 -23.28
CA TRP A 38 5.16 12.86 -22.12
C TRP A 38 6.56 12.36 -21.76
N PRO A 39 7.00 12.40 -20.49
CA PRO A 39 8.32 11.92 -20.14
C PRO A 39 8.39 10.41 -20.39
N SER A 40 9.47 9.98 -21.05
CA SER A 40 9.86 8.57 -21.13
C SER A 40 10.01 7.99 -19.72
N PHE A 41 9.67 6.71 -19.52
CA PHE A 41 9.94 6.02 -18.26
C PHE A 41 11.44 6.14 -17.92
N GLY A 42 11.74 6.71 -16.75
CA GLY A 42 13.09 6.90 -16.23
C GLY A 42 13.24 6.24 -14.87
N GLU A 43 14.42 5.69 -14.60
CA GLU A 43 14.80 5.24 -13.26
C GLU A 43 15.23 6.45 -12.42
N PHE A 44 14.88 6.43 -11.13
CA PHE A 44 15.25 7.46 -10.16
C PHE A 44 16.12 6.86 -9.07
N SER A 45 17.14 7.59 -8.62
CA SER A 45 17.94 7.16 -7.47
C SER A 45 17.14 7.32 -6.17
N LEU A 46 17.47 6.52 -5.15
CA LEU A 46 16.85 6.67 -3.83
C LEU A 46 17.10 8.07 -3.24
N GLU A 47 18.27 8.66 -3.48
CA GLU A 47 18.61 10.02 -3.06
C GLU A 47 17.69 11.06 -3.70
N GLN A 48 17.42 10.91 -5.00
CA GLN A 48 16.53 11.81 -5.73
C GLN A 48 15.08 11.69 -5.24
N LEU A 49 14.61 10.48 -4.94
CA LEU A 49 13.28 10.26 -4.38
C LEU A 49 13.17 10.77 -2.93
N LYS A 50 14.22 10.62 -2.12
CA LYS A 50 14.30 11.21 -0.78
C LYS A 50 14.25 12.73 -0.85
N ALA A 51 15.02 13.36 -1.72
CA ALA A 51 14.97 14.80 -1.92
C ALA A 51 13.57 15.26 -2.35
N ALA A 52 12.96 14.55 -3.31
CA ALA A 52 11.63 14.87 -3.82
C ALA A 52 10.51 14.72 -2.78
N THR A 53 10.67 13.88 -1.77
CA THR A 53 9.64 13.60 -0.73
C THR A 53 10.00 14.15 0.65
N ASN A 54 11.01 15.01 0.74
CA ASN A 54 11.53 15.52 2.01
C ASN A 54 11.88 14.38 3.00
N GLY A 55 12.64 13.39 2.51
CA GLY A 55 13.05 12.23 3.28
C GLY A 55 11.95 11.19 3.52
N PHE A 56 10.95 11.09 2.63
CA PHE A 56 9.71 10.33 2.86
C PHE A 56 8.95 10.82 4.10
N SER A 57 8.82 12.14 4.24
CA SER A 57 8.05 12.77 5.32
C SER A 57 6.60 12.28 5.34
N SER A 58 6.04 12.06 6.53
CA SER A 58 4.66 11.63 6.74
C SER A 58 3.63 12.62 6.18
N GLU A 59 3.95 13.93 6.14
CA GLU A 59 3.12 14.98 5.52
C GLU A 59 2.93 14.78 4.01
N ASN A 60 3.83 14.01 3.40
CA ASN A 60 3.77 13.65 2.00
C ASN A 60 2.91 12.41 1.75
N ILE A 61 2.37 11.73 2.76
CA ILE A 61 1.56 10.54 2.53
C ILE A 61 0.20 10.94 1.96
N VAL A 62 -0.19 10.28 0.87
CA VAL A 62 -1.48 10.43 0.19
C VAL A 62 -2.32 9.15 0.24
N SER A 63 -1.78 8.05 0.78
CA SER A 63 -2.53 6.81 1.02
C SER A 63 -3.29 6.86 2.34
N GLU A 64 -4.55 6.42 2.33
CA GLU A 64 -5.48 6.48 3.48
C GLU A 64 -4.98 5.81 4.76
N HIS A 65 -4.06 4.85 4.66
CA HIS A 65 -3.66 3.97 5.78
C HIS A 65 -2.32 4.39 6.45
N GLY A 66 -1.77 5.56 6.11
CA GLY A 66 -0.55 6.09 6.74
C GLY A 66 0.70 5.22 6.56
N GLU A 67 1.74 5.47 7.37
CA GLU A 67 3.05 4.77 7.26
C GLU A 67 3.01 3.28 7.60
N LYS A 68 2.01 2.84 8.36
CA LYS A 68 1.88 1.43 8.78
C LYS A 68 1.24 0.55 7.70
N ALA A 69 0.75 1.15 6.63
CA ALA A 69 0.20 0.42 5.51
C ALA A 69 1.30 -0.44 4.85
N PRO A 70 0.96 -1.65 4.37
CA PRO A 70 1.92 -2.47 3.61
C PRO A 70 2.38 -1.77 2.32
N ASN A 71 1.62 -0.79 1.83
CA ASN A 71 1.94 0.08 0.71
C ASN A 71 1.60 1.52 1.09
N VAL A 72 2.61 2.38 1.25
CA VAL A 72 2.47 3.79 1.62
C VAL A 72 2.75 4.64 0.39
N VAL A 73 1.81 5.47 -0.04
CA VAL A 73 2.00 6.33 -1.21
C VAL A 73 2.39 7.73 -0.75
N TYR A 74 3.55 8.22 -1.17
CA TYR A 74 4.04 9.57 -0.90
C TYR A 74 3.90 10.46 -2.12
N LYS A 75 3.39 11.69 -1.98
CA LYS A 75 3.57 12.77 -2.96
C LYS A 75 5.00 13.32 -2.86
N GLY A 76 5.61 13.61 -3.99
CA GLY A 76 6.92 14.26 -4.04
C GLY A 76 6.99 15.22 -5.21
N LYS A 77 7.99 16.10 -5.22
CA LYS A 77 8.26 17.03 -6.32
C LYS A 77 9.73 16.92 -6.73
N LEU A 78 9.97 16.49 -7.96
CA LEU A 78 11.29 16.39 -8.55
C LEU A 78 11.90 17.79 -8.79
N ASP A 79 13.22 17.84 -8.95
CA ASP A 79 13.98 19.10 -9.15
C ASP A 79 13.52 19.89 -10.39
N ASN A 80 12.99 19.21 -11.41
CA ASN A 80 12.39 19.83 -12.59
C ASN A 80 10.98 20.41 -12.34
N GLY A 81 10.51 20.40 -11.09
CA GLY A 81 9.19 20.87 -10.67
C GLY A 81 8.05 19.87 -10.87
N GLN A 82 8.32 18.69 -11.42
CA GLN A 82 7.32 17.66 -11.69
C GLN A 82 6.88 16.97 -10.39
N TRP A 83 5.58 16.98 -10.11
CA TRP A 83 5.01 16.18 -9.02
C TRP A 83 5.06 14.68 -9.36
N ILE A 84 5.26 13.85 -8.34
CA ILE A 84 5.32 12.40 -8.43
C ILE A 84 4.56 11.78 -7.25
N ALA A 85 4.10 10.55 -7.43
CA ALA A 85 3.54 9.72 -6.37
C ALA A 85 4.39 8.45 -6.25
N ILE A 86 4.89 8.15 -5.06
CA ILE A 86 5.84 7.08 -4.78
C ILE A 86 5.19 6.08 -3.84
N ASN A 87 4.88 4.87 -4.32
CA ASN A 87 4.46 3.78 -3.46
C ASN A 87 5.68 3.08 -2.83
N VAL A 88 5.81 3.16 -1.50
CA VAL A 88 6.84 2.56 -0.66
C VAL A 88 6.21 1.38 0.11
N SER A 89 6.74 0.17 -0.11
CA SER A 89 6.32 -1.02 0.64
C SER A 89 7.16 -1.18 1.91
N THR A 90 6.51 -1.27 3.07
CA THR A 90 7.15 -1.35 4.40
C THR A 90 7.50 -2.77 4.86
N ARG A 91 7.00 -3.81 4.19
CA ARG A 91 7.45 -5.19 4.45
C ARG A 91 8.86 -5.39 3.90
N GLU A 92 9.73 -6.06 4.68
CA GLU A 92 10.89 -6.76 4.10
C GLU A 92 10.37 -7.57 2.91
N ALA A 93 10.88 -7.25 1.72
CA ALA A 93 10.36 -7.77 0.46
C ALA A 93 10.67 -9.27 0.33
N GLN A 94 9.89 -10.09 1.04
CA GLN A 94 9.83 -11.52 0.82
C GLN A 94 9.35 -11.74 -0.62
N PRO A 95 10.08 -12.53 -1.41
CA PRO A 95 9.68 -12.86 -2.78
C PRO A 95 8.24 -13.37 -2.81
N MET A 96 7.47 -12.93 -3.82
CA MET A 96 6.07 -13.34 -3.94
C MET A 96 5.98 -14.87 -3.95
N LYS A 97 5.19 -15.44 -3.03
CA LYS A 97 4.98 -16.89 -2.91
C LYS A 97 4.42 -17.47 -4.20
N TRP A 98 4.80 -18.70 -4.54
CA TRP A 98 4.36 -19.41 -5.75
C TRP A 98 2.84 -19.37 -5.96
N ALA A 99 2.08 -19.74 -4.94
CA ALA A 99 0.62 -19.74 -4.99
C ALA A 99 0.03 -18.34 -5.28
N MET A 100 0.64 -17.27 -4.75
CA MET A 100 0.22 -15.91 -5.07
C MET A 100 0.52 -15.55 -6.52
N ARG A 101 1.67 -15.99 -7.06
CA ARG A 101 2.01 -15.80 -8.48
C ARG A 101 1.01 -16.48 -9.40
N LEU A 102 0.65 -17.74 -9.09
CA LEU A 102 -0.38 -18.47 -9.82
C LEU A 102 -1.75 -17.80 -9.71
N ARG A 103 -2.13 -17.33 -8.51
CA ARG A 103 -3.39 -16.59 -8.34
C ARG A 103 -3.43 -15.31 -9.18
N VAL A 104 -2.34 -14.54 -9.19
CA VAL A 104 -2.20 -13.36 -10.05
C VAL A 104 -2.44 -13.74 -11.51
N ALA A 105 -1.76 -14.77 -12.02
CA ALA A 105 -1.97 -15.23 -13.39
C ALA A 105 -3.44 -15.62 -13.66
N PHE A 106 -4.04 -16.40 -12.76
CA PHE A 106 -5.42 -16.90 -12.90
C PHE A 106 -6.46 -15.75 -12.92
N TYR A 107 -6.40 -14.84 -11.95
CA TYR A 107 -7.35 -13.73 -11.84
C TYR A 107 -7.21 -12.75 -13.00
N LEU A 108 -5.99 -12.52 -13.49
CA LEU A 108 -5.77 -11.71 -14.69
C LEU A 108 -6.31 -12.39 -15.94
N ALA A 109 -6.16 -13.71 -16.08
CA ALA A 109 -6.76 -14.45 -17.19
C ALA A 109 -8.30 -14.35 -17.16
N GLN A 110 -8.91 -14.47 -15.98
CA GLN A 110 -10.35 -14.26 -15.81
C GLN A 110 -10.77 -12.82 -16.16
N ALA A 111 -10.01 -11.82 -15.74
CA ALA A 111 -10.27 -10.42 -16.07
C ALA A 111 -10.20 -10.17 -17.60
N LEU A 112 -9.22 -10.76 -18.28
CA LEU A 112 -9.09 -10.68 -19.74
C LEU A 112 -10.22 -11.41 -20.47
N GLU A 113 -10.64 -12.58 -19.98
CA GLU A 113 -11.80 -13.31 -20.50
C GLU A 113 -13.07 -12.47 -20.35
N TYR A 114 -13.29 -11.90 -19.16
CA TYR A 114 -14.41 -11.01 -18.90
C TYR A 114 -14.41 -9.81 -19.84
N CYS A 115 -13.29 -9.10 -19.97
CA CYS A 115 -13.18 -7.95 -20.88
C CYS A 115 -13.50 -8.35 -22.33
N THR A 116 -12.98 -9.49 -22.78
CA THR A 116 -13.25 -10.04 -24.11
C THR A 116 -14.75 -10.33 -24.30
N SER A 117 -15.40 -10.94 -23.31
CA SER A 117 -16.85 -11.23 -23.34
C SER A 117 -17.72 -9.97 -23.41
N LYS A 118 -17.22 -8.84 -22.90
CA LYS A 118 -17.88 -7.52 -22.95
C LYS A 118 -17.52 -6.71 -24.20
N GLY A 119 -16.91 -7.34 -25.22
CA GLY A 119 -16.51 -6.66 -26.45
C GLY A 119 -15.27 -5.75 -26.30
N ARG A 120 -14.55 -5.85 -25.18
CA ARG A 120 -13.34 -5.08 -24.86
C ARG A 120 -12.10 -5.98 -24.88
N GLY A 121 -11.94 -6.76 -25.95
CA GLY A 121 -10.82 -7.70 -26.11
C GLY A 121 -9.45 -7.06 -26.37
N LEU A 122 -9.34 -5.72 -26.35
CA LEU A 122 -8.08 -5.00 -26.51
C LEU A 122 -7.64 -4.43 -25.17
N TYR A 123 -6.34 -4.59 -24.88
CA TYR A 123 -5.70 -4.03 -23.70
C TYR A 123 -4.33 -3.47 -24.10
N HIS A 124 -4.05 -2.25 -23.66
CA HIS A 124 -2.87 -1.48 -24.04
C HIS A 124 -1.83 -1.48 -22.91
N ASP A 125 -0.58 -1.77 -23.24
CA ASP A 125 0.54 -1.89 -22.28
C ASP A 125 0.21 -2.82 -21.09
N LEU A 126 -0.22 -4.06 -21.35
CA LEU A 126 -0.36 -5.07 -20.30
C LEU A 126 1.03 -5.48 -19.79
N ASN A 127 1.32 -5.19 -18.52
CA ASN A 127 2.57 -5.51 -17.84
C ASN A 127 2.35 -5.53 -16.31
N ALA A 128 3.39 -5.81 -15.52
CA ALA A 128 3.28 -5.95 -14.07
C ALA A 128 2.69 -4.71 -13.37
N TYR A 129 2.89 -3.51 -13.91
CA TYR A 129 2.36 -2.26 -13.35
C TYR A 129 0.85 -2.07 -13.57
N ARG A 130 0.23 -2.92 -14.38
CA ARG A 130 -1.22 -2.94 -14.60
C ARG A 130 -1.95 -3.86 -13.63
N ILE A 131 -1.20 -4.60 -12.83
CA ILE A 131 -1.71 -5.50 -11.80
C ILE A 131 -1.79 -4.69 -10.51
N LEU A 132 -3.00 -4.53 -10.01
CA LEU A 132 -3.30 -3.86 -8.75
C LEU A 132 -3.72 -4.90 -7.73
N PHE A 133 -3.66 -4.56 -6.44
CA PHE A 133 -4.21 -5.37 -5.37
C PHE A 133 -5.31 -4.57 -4.69
N ASP A 134 -6.46 -5.21 -4.45
CA ASP A 134 -7.55 -4.57 -3.70
C ASP A 134 -7.32 -4.65 -2.19
N GLN A 135 -8.28 -4.14 -1.42
CA GLN A 135 -8.29 -4.14 0.04
C GLN A 135 -8.14 -5.54 0.67
N ASP A 136 -8.58 -6.59 -0.03
CA ASP A 136 -8.46 -7.98 0.39
C ASP A 136 -7.17 -8.63 -0.13
N ALA A 137 -6.26 -7.82 -0.68
CA ALA A 137 -5.03 -8.23 -1.37
C ALA A 137 -5.27 -9.17 -2.56
N ASN A 138 -6.47 -9.17 -3.17
CA ASN A 138 -6.72 -9.91 -4.38
C ASN A 138 -6.19 -9.17 -5.61
N PRO A 139 -5.55 -9.87 -6.55
CA PRO A 139 -5.03 -9.25 -7.77
C PRO A 139 -6.16 -8.82 -8.71
N ARG A 140 -6.08 -7.60 -9.22
CA ARG A 140 -7.01 -7.00 -10.18
C ARG A 140 -6.30 -6.39 -11.36
N LEU A 141 -6.97 -6.40 -12.51
CA LEU A 141 -6.49 -5.74 -13.71
C LEU A 141 -6.98 -4.28 -13.75
N SER A 142 -6.06 -3.33 -13.92
CA SER A 142 -6.40 -1.91 -14.06
C SER A 142 -7.32 -1.67 -15.27
N CYS A 143 -8.38 -0.88 -15.09
CA CYS A 143 -9.27 -0.51 -16.21
C CYS A 143 -8.60 0.46 -17.20
N PHE A 144 -7.55 1.18 -16.80
CA PHE A 144 -6.89 2.18 -17.65
C PHE A 144 -6.28 1.62 -18.92
N GLY A 145 -5.88 0.34 -18.93
CA GLY A 145 -5.35 -0.29 -20.14
C GLY A 145 -6.43 -0.64 -21.18
N LEU A 146 -7.72 -0.57 -20.84
CA LEU A 146 -8.81 -0.76 -21.80
C LEU A 146 -9.04 0.45 -22.71
N MET A 147 -8.33 1.55 -22.44
CA MET A 147 -8.38 2.79 -23.22
C MET A 147 -6.98 3.11 -23.75
N LYS A 148 -6.88 3.57 -24.99
CA LYS A 148 -5.62 4.08 -25.53
C LYS A 148 -5.23 5.37 -24.80
N LYS A 149 -3.94 5.59 -24.59
CA LYS A 149 -3.41 6.82 -23.98
C LYS A 149 -3.77 8.08 -24.80
N SER A 150 -3.83 7.95 -26.12
CA SER A 150 -4.39 8.98 -27.00
C SER A 150 -5.02 8.34 -28.24
N ARG A 151 -5.90 9.10 -28.92
CA ARG A 151 -6.66 8.65 -30.10
C ARG A 151 -5.75 8.08 -31.19
N ASP A 152 -4.64 8.76 -31.46
CA ASP A 152 -3.63 8.38 -32.46
C ASP A 152 -2.33 7.84 -31.83
N GLY A 153 -2.34 7.64 -30.51
CA GLY A 153 -1.16 7.24 -29.74
C GLY A 153 -0.77 5.80 -29.95
N LYS A 154 0.54 5.56 -29.83
CA LYS A 154 1.07 4.19 -29.73
C LYS A 154 0.42 3.50 -28.53
N SER A 155 -0.08 2.30 -28.79
CA SER A 155 -0.70 1.47 -27.75
C SER A 155 0.32 0.81 -26.82
N TYR A 156 1.57 0.74 -27.27
CA TYR A 156 2.70 0.35 -26.44
C TYR A 156 3.58 1.58 -26.16
N SER A 157 3.71 1.92 -24.88
CA SER A 157 4.69 2.87 -24.35
C SER A 157 5.93 2.17 -23.78
N THR A 158 5.89 0.84 -23.76
CA THR A 158 6.92 -0.05 -23.23
C THR A 158 8.02 -0.36 -24.26
N ASN A 159 9.16 -0.86 -23.77
CA ASN A 159 10.31 -1.25 -24.58
C ASN A 159 9.90 -2.23 -25.69
N LEU A 160 10.35 -1.97 -26.92
CA LEU A 160 10.03 -2.78 -28.11
C LEU A 160 10.39 -4.26 -27.94
N ALA A 161 11.34 -4.59 -27.05
CA ALA A 161 11.71 -5.96 -26.72
C ALA A 161 10.54 -6.81 -26.19
N PHE A 162 9.50 -6.20 -25.61
CA PHE A 162 8.34 -6.89 -25.03
C PHE A 162 7.09 -6.80 -25.92
N THR A 163 7.21 -6.12 -27.07
CA THR A 163 6.09 -5.83 -27.94
C THR A 163 5.79 -7.02 -28.85
N PRO A 164 4.51 -7.36 -29.09
CA PRO A 164 4.16 -8.47 -29.98
C PRO A 164 4.70 -8.26 -31.41
N PRO A 165 5.20 -9.31 -32.09
CA PRO A 165 5.82 -9.19 -33.41
C PRO A 165 4.92 -8.52 -34.46
N GLU A 166 3.62 -8.83 -34.44
CA GLU A 166 2.65 -8.25 -35.36
C GLU A 166 2.39 -6.76 -35.12
N TYR A 167 2.56 -6.28 -33.88
CA TYR A 167 2.43 -4.86 -33.58
C TYR A 167 3.60 -4.08 -34.18
N LEU A 168 4.82 -4.63 -34.18
CA LEU A 168 5.97 -4.01 -34.84
C LEU A 168 5.74 -3.83 -36.35
N ARG A 169 5.01 -4.75 -36.98
CA ARG A 169 4.66 -4.70 -38.41
C ARG A 169 3.48 -3.79 -38.72
N THR A 170 2.45 -3.78 -37.87
CA THR A 170 1.14 -3.18 -38.20
C THR A 170 0.81 -1.92 -37.40
N GLY A 171 1.50 -1.68 -36.27
CA GLY A 171 1.17 -0.64 -35.31
C GLY A 171 -0.18 -0.81 -34.61
N ARG A 172 -0.84 -1.98 -34.76
CA ARG A 172 -2.18 -2.24 -34.24
C ARG A 172 -2.17 -3.34 -33.19
N VAL A 173 -2.91 -3.12 -32.10
CA VAL A 173 -3.14 -4.14 -31.07
C VAL A 173 -4.32 -5.01 -31.50
N THR A 174 -4.14 -6.32 -31.33
CA THR A 174 -5.18 -7.33 -31.54
C THR A 174 -5.45 -8.07 -30.22
N PRO A 175 -6.55 -8.83 -30.09
CA PRO A 175 -6.76 -9.70 -28.93
C PRO A 175 -5.58 -10.67 -28.70
N GLN A 176 -4.97 -11.17 -29.77
CA GLN A 176 -3.81 -12.04 -29.73
C GLN A 176 -2.54 -11.31 -29.26
N SER A 177 -2.45 -10.00 -29.52
CA SER A 177 -1.38 -9.15 -28.98
C SER A 177 -1.47 -9.03 -27.46
N VAL A 178 -2.68 -8.98 -26.90
CA VAL A 178 -2.90 -9.00 -25.44
C VAL A 178 -2.45 -10.32 -24.83
N VAL A 179 -2.71 -11.45 -25.49
CA VAL A 179 -2.24 -12.77 -25.04
C VAL A 179 -0.71 -12.86 -25.05
N TYR A 180 -0.05 -12.27 -26.04
CA TYR A 180 1.41 -12.19 -26.05
C TYR A 180 1.94 -11.40 -24.85
N SER A 181 1.35 -10.24 -24.54
CA SER A 181 1.69 -9.47 -23.34
C SER A 181 1.34 -10.20 -22.04
N PHE A 182 0.31 -11.04 -22.02
CA PHE A 182 0.07 -11.95 -20.91
C PHE A 182 1.20 -12.99 -20.77
N GLY A 183 1.73 -13.49 -21.90
CA GLY A 183 2.92 -14.35 -21.91
C GLY A 183 4.14 -13.70 -21.27
N THR A 184 4.37 -12.40 -21.52
CA THR A 184 5.48 -11.68 -20.86
C THR A 184 5.25 -11.54 -19.35
N LEU A 185 4.01 -11.35 -18.91
CA LEU A 185 3.65 -11.38 -17.49
C LEU A 185 3.90 -12.75 -16.84
N LEU A 186 3.64 -13.85 -17.55
CA LEU A 186 3.98 -15.18 -17.05
C LEU A 186 5.49 -15.34 -16.85
N LEU A 187 6.32 -14.78 -17.75
CA LEU A 187 7.77 -14.75 -17.57
C LEU A 187 8.19 -13.93 -16.35
N ASP A 188 7.54 -12.79 -16.11
CA ASP A 188 7.79 -11.96 -14.93
C ASP A 188 7.48 -12.72 -13.62
N LEU A 189 6.38 -13.46 -13.61
CA LEU A 189 5.96 -14.30 -12.48
C LEU A 189 6.90 -15.50 -12.30
N LEU A 190 7.32 -16.16 -13.37
CA LEU A 190 8.25 -17.29 -13.31
C LEU A 190 9.62 -16.86 -12.78
N SER A 191 10.16 -15.74 -13.27
CA SER A 191 11.55 -15.35 -13.01
C SER A 191 11.76 -14.34 -11.89
N GLY A 192 10.68 -13.68 -11.43
CA GLY A 192 10.77 -12.53 -10.53
C GLY A 192 11.34 -11.25 -11.18
N LYS A 193 11.73 -11.32 -12.45
CA LYS A 193 12.47 -10.28 -13.20
C LYS A 193 11.75 -9.95 -14.50
N HIS A 194 11.98 -8.74 -15.04
CA HIS A 194 11.41 -8.37 -16.33
C HIS A 194 12.33 -8.79 -17.48
N ILE A 195 12.21 -10.06 -17.90
CA ILE A 195 13.11 -10.69 -18.89
C ILE A 195 12.55 -10.54 -20.30
N PRO A 196 13.34 -10.05 -21.28
CA PRO A 196 12.92 -10.02 -22.68
C PRO A 196 12.48 -11.40 -23.18
N PRO A 197 11.35 -11.51 -23.90
CA PRO A 197 10.84 -12.78 -24.42
C PRO A 197 11.83 -13.56 -25.29
N SER A 198 12.67 -12.89 -26.09
CA SER A 198 13.71 -13.55 -26.89
C SER A 198 14.67 -14.35 -26.01
N LEU A 199 15.18 -13.73 -24.94
CA LEU A 199 16.09 -14.37 -24.00
C LEU A 199 15.41 -15.52 -23.24
N ALA A 200 14.16 -15.33 -22.81
CA ALA A 200 13.42 -16.37 -22.12
C ALA A 200 13.13 -17.58 -23.03
N LEU A 201 12.75 -17.36 -24.29
CA LEU A 201 12.49 -18.42 -25.25
C LEU A 201 13.74 -19.24 -25.56
N ASP A 202 14.93 -18.61 -25.60
CA ASP A 202 16.20 -19.33 -25.77
C ASP A 202 16.50 -20.25 -24.57
N LEU A 203 16.29 -19.76 -23.34
CA LEU A 203 16.44 -20.57 -22.12
C LEU A 203 15.46 -21.76 -22.09
N ILE A 204 14.21 -21.54 -22.52
CA ILE A 204 13.19 -22.59 -22.60
C ILE A 204 13.57 -23.65 -23.64
N ARG A 205 14.02 -23.23 -24.83
CA ARG A 205 14.47 -24.14 -25.91
C ARG A 205 15.69 -24.97 -25.50
N GLY A 206 16.61 -24.38 -24.73
CA GLY A 206 17.77 -25.06 -24.16
C GLY A 206 17.44 -26.13 -23.11
N LYS A 207 16.14 -26.38 -22.82
CA LYS A 207 15.64 -27.28 -21.77
C LYS A 207 16.15 -26.95 -20.37
N ASN A 208 16.69 -25.75 -20.17
CA ASN A 208 17.19 -25.29 -18.88
C ASN A 208 16.24 -24.25 -18.26
N PHE A 209 14.94 -24.56 -18.26
CA PHE A 209 13.92 -23.66 -17.71
C PHE A 209 14.13 -23.40 -16.21
N LEU A 210 14.86 -24.27 -15.50
CA LEU A 210 15.25 -24.03 -14.12
C LEU A 210 16.08 -22.75 -13.97
N MET A 211 16.89 -22.37 -14.97
CA MET A 211 17.61 -21.08 -14.95
C MET A 211 16.71 -19.87 -15.19
N LEU A 212 15.53 -20.07 -15.79
CA LEU A 212 14.52 -19.03 -15.93
C LEU A 212 13.75 -18.83 -14.61
N MET A 213 13.65 -19.87 -13.79
CA MET A 213 12.87 -19.86 -12.55
C MET A 213 13.54 -18.99 -11.49
N ASP A 214 12.72 -18.23 -10.77
CA ASP A 214 13.18 -17.48 -9.61
C ASP A 214 13.71 -18.44 -8.54
N SER A 215 14.98 -18.29 -8.14
CA SER A 215 15.60 -19.12 -7.12
C SER A 215 14.88 -19.04 -5.78
N ALA A 216 14.13 -17.96 -5.51
CA ALA A 216 13.29 -17.84 -4.33
C ALA A 216 12.07 -18.76 -4.33
N LEU A 217 11.78 -19.45 -5.43
CA LEU A 217 10.70 -20.43 -5.55
C LEU A 217 11.18 -21.87 -5.38
N GLU A 218 12.47 -22.12 -5.15
CA GLU A 218 12.99 -23.46 -4.92
C GLU A 218 12.24 -24.15 -3.76
N GLY A 219 11.71 -25.35 -4.03
CA GLY A 219 10.91 -26.12 -3.05
C GLY A 219 9.43 -25.69 -2.92
N HIS A 220 8.99 -24.65 -3.62
CA HIS A 220 7.61 -24.13 -3.51
C HIS A 220 6.69 -24.51 -4.68
N PHE A 221 7.17 -25.29 -5.65
CA PHE A 221 6.37 -25.77 -6.79
C PHE A 221 6.81 -27.18 -7.20
N SER A 222 5.89 -27.96 -7.76
CA SER A 222 6.24 -29.24 -8.37
C SER A 222 6.89 -29.01 -9.72
N LYS A 223 7.84 -29.88 -10.13
CA LYS A 223 8.51 -29.76 -11.43
C LYS A 223 7.50 -29.76 -12.59
N ASP A 224 6.39 -30.49 -12.45
CA ASP A 224 5.34 -30.57 -13.45
C ASP A 224 4.56 -29.26 -13.55
N ASP A 225 4.17 -28.64 -12.43
CA ASP A 225 3.46 -27.35 -12.44
C ASP A 225 4.33 -26.23 -13.02
N GLY A 226 5.61 -26.20 -12.65
CA GLY A 226 6.57 -25.24 -13.21
C GLY A 226 6.74 -25.43 -14.72
N THR A 227 6.83 -26.68 -15.17
CA THR A 227 6.93 -27.02 -16.60
C THR A 227 5.66 -26.60 -17.35
N GLU A 228 4.49 -26.80 -16.75
CA GLU A 228 3.22 -26.48 -17.38
C GLU A 228 3.01 -24.96 -17.50
N LEU A 229 3.38 -24.19 -16.47
CA LEU A 229 3.33 -22.72 -16.56
C LEU A 229 4.32 -22.18 -17.61
N VAL A 230 5.52 -22.77 -17.73
CA VAL A 230 6.49 -22.45 -18.78
C VAL A 230 5.95 -22.79 -20.17
N ARG A 231 5.26 -23.93 -20.34
CA ARG A 231 4.60 -24.30 -21.59
C ARG A 231 3.50 -23.31 -21.96
N LEU A 232 2.71 -22.88 -20.97
CA LEU A 232 1.68 -21.86 -21.18
C LEU A 232 2.29 -20.54 -21.64
N ALA A 233 3.35 -20.06 -20.97
CA ALA A 233 4.09 -18.87 -21.38
C ALA A 233 4.62 -19.01 -22.82
N SER A 234 5.18 -20.16 -23.17
CA SER A 234 5.70 -20.45 -24.52
C SER A 234 4.59 -20.40 -25.58
N ARG A 235 3.39 -20.88 -25.27
CA ARG A 235 2.22 -20.80 -26.17
C ARG A 235 1.72 -19.36 -26.33
N CYS A 236 1.71 -18.57 -25.27
CA CYS A 236 1.36 -17.15 -25.33
C CYS A 236 2.35 -16.36 -26.20
N LEU A 237 3.64 -16.72 -26.15
CA LEU A 237 4.73 -16.02 -26.83
C LEU A 237 5.01 -16.54 -28.25
N GLN A 238 4.10 -17.34 -28.83
CA GLN A 238 4.23 -17.80 -30.20
C GLN A 238 4.30 -16.62 -31.19
N TYR A 239 5.17 -16.76 -32.18
CA TYR A 239 5.35 -15.76 -33.23
C TYR A 239 4.05 -15.56 -34.00
N GLU A 240 3.44 -16.66 -34.45
CA GLU A 240 2.16 -16.68 -35.14
C GLU A 240 1.01 -16.38 -34.17
N ALA A 241 0.35 -15.24 -34.36
CA ALA A 241 -0.72 -14.78 -33.48
C ALA A 241 -1.88 -15.79 -33.33
N ARG A 242 -2.15 -16.58 -34.38
CA ARG A 242 -3.20 -17.62 -34.41
C ARG A 242 -2.89 -18.86 -33.57
N GLU A 243 -1.62 -19.10 -33.22
CA GLU A 243 -1.20 -20.25 -32.40
C GLU A 243 -1.30 -19.96 -30.90
N ARG A 244 -1.49 -18.69 -30.53
CA ARG A 244 -1.64 -18.25 -29.15
C ARG A 244 -3.01 -18.71 -28.61
N PRO A 245 -3.09 -19.13 -27.34
CA PRO A 245 -4.36 -19.51 -26.71
C PRO A 245 -5.31 -18.32 -26.63
N ASN A 246 -6.61 -18.56 -26.59
CA ASN A 246 -7.59 -17.53 -26.24
C ASN A 246 -7.71 -17.39 -24.71
N ALA A 247 -8.34 -16.31 -24.24
CA ALA A 247 -8.47 -16.03 -22.81
C ALA A 247 -9.17 -17.16 -22.02
N LYS A 248 -10.19 -17.80 -22.60
CA LYS A 248 -10.87 -18.96 -22.00
C LYS A 248 -9.93 -20.15 -21.81
N SER A 249 -9.06 -20.41 -22.80
CA SER A 249 -8.03 -21.44 -22.69
C SER A 249 -6.97 -21.11 -21.64
N LEU A 250 -6.61 -19.82 -21.46
CA LEU A 250 -5.72 -19.39 -20.38
C LEU A 250 -6.32 -19.72 -19.01
N VAL A 251 -7.59 -19.36 -18.80
CA VAL A 251 -8.30 -19.64 -17.54
C VAL A 251 -8.33 -21.14 -17.26
N ALA A 252 -8.67 -21.97 -18.25
CA ALA A 252 -8.69 -23.42 -18.08
C ALA A 252 -7.31 -24.00 -17.71
N SER A 253 -6.25 -23.59 -18.40
CA SER A 253 -4.88 -24.04 -18.10
C SER A 253 -4.36 -23.58 -16.74
N LEU A 254 -4.78 -22.39 -16.28
CA LEU A 254 -4.37 -21.87 -14.97
C LEU A 254 -5.19 -22.45 -13.83
N MET A 255 -6.46 -22.80 -14.08
CA MET A 255 -7.32 -23.45 -13.10
C MET A 255 -6.75 -24.80 -12.66
N SER A 256 -6.19 -25.59 -13.58
CA SER A 256 -5.56 -26.88 -13.24
C SER A 256 -4.27 -26.74 -12.42
N LEU A 257 -3.68 -25.55 -12.36
CA LEU A 257 -2.48 -25.27 -11.57
C LEU A 257 -2.80 -24.70 -10.18
N GLN A 258 -4.06 -24.34 -9.91
CA GLN A 258 -4.50 -23.89 -8.58
C GLN A 258 -4.65 -25.11 -7.65
N ASN A 259 -3.53 -25.69 -7.21
CA ASN A 259 -3.55 -26.83 -6.27
C ASN A 259 -3.69 -26.39 -4.80
N GLU A 260 -3.81 -25.09 -4.53
CA GLU A 260 -4.07 -24.53 -3.20
C GLU A 260 -5.23 -23.54 -3.23
N THR A 261 -6.44 -24.02 -3.51
CA THR A 261 -7.69 -23.26 -3.28
C THR A 261 -7.93 -22.90 -1.81
N GLU A 262 -7.04 -23.32 -0.89
CA GLU A 262 -7.09 -22.93 0.52
C GLU A 262 -6.24 -21.72 0.88
N LEU A 263 -5.53 -21.08 -0.06
CA LEU A 263 -4.75 -19.95 0.39
C LEU A 263 -5.61 -18.76 0.79
N VAL A 264 -6.77 -18.45 0.18
CA VAL A 264 -7.41 -17.10 0.32
C VAL A 264 -6.29 -16.03 0.25
N CYS A 265 -6.49 -14.75 0.41
CA CYS A 265 -5.37 -14.07 1.05
C CYS A 265 -5.40 -14.63 2.46
N SER A 266 -4.31 -15.25 2.90
CA SER A 266 -4.01 -15.15 4.31
C SER A 266 -3.78 -13.66 4.61
N LEU A 267 -4.87 -12.85 4.63
CA LEU A 267 -5.45 -12.56 5.92
C LEU A 267 -5.30 -13.83 6.76
N ARG A 268 -4.12 -13.92 7.39
CA ARG A 268 -4.26 -13.96 8.81
C ARG A 268 -5.07 -12.65 9.12
N LEU A 269 -6.41 -12.58 9.19
CA LEU A 269 -7.27 -13.49 9.94
C LEU A 269 -6.36 -14.41 10.72
N LEU A 270 -5.68 -13.80 11.69
CA LEU A 270 -6.02 -14.19 13.04
C LEU A 270 -7.54 -14.50 13.01
N ILE A 271 -7.85 -15.72 12.59
CA ILE A 271 -8.65 -16.62 13.36
C ILE A 271 -7.97 -16.55 14.74
N ILE A 272 -8.20 -15.43 15.45
CA ILE A 272 -9.03 -15.44 16.63
C ILE A 272 -10.02 -16.52 16.27
N ASN A 273 -9.68 -17.74 16.69
CA ASN A 273 -10.68 -18.73 16.92
C ASN A 273 -11.85 -17.90 17.45
N LYS A 274 -12.98 -17.94 16.75
CA LYS A 274 -14.24 -17.82 17.45
C LYS A 274 -14.25 -19.04 18.37
N VAL A 275 -13.39 -18.97 19.38
CA VAL A 275 -13.63 -19.57 20.65
C VAL A 275 -14.88 -18.82 21.02
N ASP A 276 -15.99 -19.52 20.88
CA ASP A 276 -17.05 -19.36 21.86
C ASP A 276 -16.40 -19.58 23.23
N SER A 277 -15.76 -18.52 23.69
CA SER A 277 -15.28 -18.25 25.03
C SER A 277 -15.64 -16.78 25.17
N ASN A 278 -16.57 -16.36 26.02
CA ASN A 278 -16.56 -16.64 27.46
C ASN A 278 -15.15 -16.78 28.07
N LEU A 279 -14.09 -16.31 27.38
CA LEU A 279 -12.83 -15.93 27.97
C LEU A 279 -13.05 -14.47 28.27
N THR A 280 -13.46 -14.20 29.51
CA THR A 280 -13.40 -12.89 30.12
C THR A 280 -12.00 -12.33 29.88
N ILE A 281 -11.87 -11.45 28.88
CA ILE A 281 -10.67 -10.66 28.69
C ILE A 281 -10.59 -9.79 29.94
N THR A 282 -9.64 -10.08 30.81
CA THR A 282 -9.36 -9.24 31.98
C THR A 282 -8.69 -7.98 31.49
N LEU A 283 -9.50 -6.96 31.22
CA LEU A 283 -9.04 -5.64 30.85
C LEU A 283 -8.39 -4.97 32.06
N THR A 284 -7.36 -4.16 31.81
CA THR A 284 -6.85 -3.25 32.83
C THR A 284 -7.89 -2.17 33.13
N PRO A 285 -7.81 -1.47 34.27
CA PRO A 285 -8.71 -0.36 34.56
C PRO A 285 -8.78 0.68 33.42
N PHE A 286 -7.67 0.88 32.70
CA PHE A 286 -7.62 1.76 31.53
C PHE A 286 -8.36 1.19 30.32
N GLY A 287 -8.14 -0.10 30.00
CA GLY A 287 -8.85 -0.79 28.93
C GLY A 287 -10.37 -0.84 29.18
N GLU A 288 -10.80 -1.05 30.43
CA GLU A 288 -12.23 -1.01 30.79
C GLU A 288 -12.83 0.40 30.67
N ALA A 289 -12.07 1.44 31.00
CA ALA A 289 -12.51 2.82 30.83
C ALA A 289 -12.69 3.15 29.35
N CYS A 290 -11.76 2.71 28.49
CA CYS A 290 -11.86 2.88 27.03
C CYS A 290 -13.03 2.08 26.43
N LEU A 291 -13.27 0.85 26.89
CA LEU A 291 -14.41 0.04 26.45
C LEU A 291 -15.76 0.70 26.78
N ARG A 292 -15.87 1.30 27.97
CA ARG A 292 -17.09 2.00 28.41
C ARG A 292 -17.22 3.42 27.88
N LEU A 293 -16.20 3.90 27.14
CA LEU A 293 -16.06 5.31 26.76
C LEU A 293 -16.18 6.27 27.95
N ASP A 294 -15.72 5.86 29.13
CA ASP A 294 -15.72 6.69 30.34
C ASP A 294 -14.54 7.66 30.29
N LEU A 295 -14.72 8.76 29.55
CA LEU A 295 -13.66 9.75 29.33
C LEU A 295 -13.13 10.33 30.65
N THR A 296 -13.96 10.41 31.70
CA THR A 296 -13.53 10.91 33.02
C THR A 296 -12.58 9.94 33.68
N ALA A 297 -12.88 8.63 33.64
CA ALA A 297 -11.96 7.62 34.14
C ALA A 297 -10.65 7.55 33.34
N ILE A 298 -10.71 7.70 32.01
CA ILE A 298 -9.51 7.74 31.15
C ILE A 298 -8.63 8.94 31.54
N HIS A 299 -9.22 10.12 31.76
CA HIS A 299 -8.52 11.34 32.22
C HIS A 299 -7.79 11.11 33.54
N GLU A 300 -8.49 10.60 34.55
CA GLU A 300 -7.90 10.35 35.87
C GLU A 300 -6.75 9.34 35.83
N ILE A 301 -6.87 8.31 34.98
CA ILE A 301 -5.82 7.30 34.83
C ILE A 301 -4.60 7.90 34.13
N LEU A 302 -4.78 8.65 33.03
CA LEU A 302 -3.67 9.30 32.33
C LEU A 302 -2.93 10.28 33.24
N GLU A 303 -3.66 11.07 34.04
CA GLU A 303 -3.08 11.95 35.05
C GLU A 303 -2.25 11.18 36.09
N LYS A 304 -2.78 10.05 36.61
CA LYS A 304 -2.10 9.21 37.62
C LYS A 304 -0.88 8.47 37.09
N THR A 305 -0.91 7.98 35.85
CA THR A 305 0.25 7.31 35.23
C THR A 305 1.44 8.24 34.99
N GLY A 306 1.23 9.55 35.11
CA GLY A 306 2.28 10.50 35.50
C GLY A 306 3.26 10.92 34.40
N TYR A 307 2.86 10.93 33.12
CA TYR A 307 3.70 11.43 32.01
C TYR A 307 5.07 10.74 31.87
N LYS A 308 5.29 9.58 32.54
CA LYS A 308 6.63 9.08 32.86
C LYS A 308 7.38 8.40 31.73
N ASP A 309 6.74 8.16 30.58
CA ASP A 309 7.44 7.57 29.44
C ASP A 309 8.33 8.59 28.68
N ASP A 310 8.29 9.90 29.04
CA ASP A 310 9.17 10.94 28.49
C ASP A 310 10.45 11.22 29.33
N GLU A 311 10.68 10.54 30.48
CA GLU A 311 11.84 10.85 31.36
C GLU A 311 13.21 10.62 30.68
N GLY A 312 13.26 9.86 29.58
CA GLY A 312 14.47 9.70 28.77
C GLY A 312 14.80 10.91 27.87
N ILE A 313 13.79 11.65 27.40
CA ILE A 313 14.00 12.72 26.41
C ILE A 313 14.57 13.99 27.07
N ALA A 314 14.26 14.22 28.34
CA ALA A 314 14.83 15.34 29.10
C ALA A 314 16.25 15.05 29.64
N ASN A 315 16.61 13.78 29.83
CA ASN A 315 17.86 13.39 30.49
C ASN A 315 19.00 13.00 29.54
N GLU A 316 18.76 12.96 28.23
CA GLU A 316 19.76 12.52 27.23
C GLU A 316 20.08 13.58 26.16
N LEU A 317 20.09 14.85 26.55
CA LEU A 317 20.58 15.94 25.72
C LEU A 317 21.73 16.65 26.41
N SER A 318 22.93 16.47 25.84
CA SER A 318 24.16 17.10 26.29
C SER A 318 24.02 18.63 26.28
N PHE A 319 24.77 19.28 27.16
CA PHE A 319 24.80 20.73 27.45
C PHE A 319 25.05 21.67 26.25
N GLN A 320 25.09 21.15 25.02
CA GLN A 320 25.34 21.90 23.78
C GLN A 320 24.07 22.16 22.94
N LEU A 321 22.88 21.66 23.33
CA LEU A 321 21.64 21.75 22.52
C LEU A 321 20.52 22.64 23.11
N TRP A 322 20.81 23.60 23.99
CA TRP A 322 19.78 24.47 24.59
C TRP A 322 19.58 25.75 23.76
N THR A 323 18.76 25.67 22.71
CA THR A 323 18.30 26.85 21.94
C THR A 323 17.02 27.43 22.57
N SER A 324 16.77 28.73 22.39
CA SER A 324 15.53 29.38 22.89
C SER A 324 14.25 28.68 22.40
N GLN A 325 14.29 28.17 21.17
CA GLN A 325 13.20 27.45 20.53
C GLN A 325 12.86 26.11 21.21
N MET A 326 13.86 25.34 21.67
CA MET A 326 13.59 24.12 22.45
C MET A 326 12.95 24.45 23.80
N GLN A 327 13.37 25.55 24.44
CA GLN A 327 12.80 25.97 25.71
C GLN A 327 11.34 26.43 25.56
N GLU A 328 11.03 27.16 24.50
CA GLU A 328 9.65 27.54 24.16
C GLU A 328 8.77 26.31 23.92
N THR A 329 9.27 25.34 23.14
CA THR A 329 8.56 24.07 22.88
C THR A 329 8.28 23.31 24.19
N LEU A 330 9.27 23.21 25.09
CA LEU A 330 9.07 22.54 26.38
C LEU A 330 8.09 23.30 27.29
N ASN A 331 8.07 24.64 27.20
CA ASN A 331 7.11 25.47 27.93
C ASN A 331 5.67 25.26 27.42
N LEU A 332 5.46 25.11 26.11
CA LEU A 332 4.16 24.77 25.52
C LEU A 332 3.64 23.44 26.06
N LYS A 333 4.48 22.41 26.11
CA LYS A 333 4.11 21.11 26.72
C LYS A 333 3.68 21.28 28.18
N LYS A 334 4.46 22.00 28.99
CA LYS A 334 4.15 22.26 30.40
C LYS A 334 2.84 23.02 30.58
N HIS A 335 2.55 23.98 29.70
CA HIS A 335 1.31 24.74 29.75
C HIS A 335 0.11 23.85 29.38
N GLY A 336 0.24 23.06 28.32
CA GLY A 336 -0.74 22.04 27.93
C GLY A 336 -1.02 21.04 29.06
N ASP A 337 0.02 20.52 29.71
CA ASP A 337 -0.11 19.57 30.82
C ASP A 337 -0.86 20.19 32.02
N THR A 338 -0.67 21.49 32.26
CA THR A 338 -1.34 22.22 33.34
C THR A 338 -2.80 22.47 33.00
N ALA A 339 -3.09 22.88 31.77
CA ALA A 339 -4.47 23.05 31.28
C ALA A 339 -5.24 21.72 31.30
N PHE A 340 -4.60 20.63 30.87
CA PHE A 340 -5.19 19.30 30.88
C PHE A 340 -5.54 18.81 32.30
N ARG A 341 -4.65 19.04 33.27
CA ARG A 341 -4.93 18.76 34.70
C ARG A 341 -6.07 19.61 35.25
N ALA A 342 -6.16 20.86 34.81
CA ALA A 342 -7.27 21.75 35.17
C ALA A 342 -8.58 21.42 34.44
N LYS A 343 -8.61 20.38 33.58
CA LYS A 343 -9.73 20.01 32.70
C LYS A 343 -10.13 21.14 31.73
N ASP A 344 -9.22 22.07 31.46
CA ASP A 344 -9.34 23.06 30.39
C ASP A 344 -8.83 22.47 29.08
N PHE A 345 -9.67 21.62 28.47
CA PHE A 345 -9.28 20.85 27.30
C PHE A 345 -9.06 21.70 26.06
N ILE A 346 -9.73 22.85 25.93
CA ILE A 346 -9.56 23.75 24.78
C ILE A 346 -8.16 24.35 24.81
N THR A 347 -7.75 24.92 25.95
CA THR A 347 -6.39 25.46 26.11
C THR A 347 -5.35 24.35 25.99
N ALA A 348 -5.62 23.15 26.51
CA ALA A 348 -4.73 22.01 26.35
C ALA A 348 -4.52 21.65 24.87
N ILE A 349 -5.60 21.56 24.07
CA ILE A 349 -5.53 21.28 22.63
C ILE A 349 -4.67 22.32 21.91
N ASP A 350 -4.87 23.61 22.18
CA ASP A 350 -4.09 24.68 21.53
C ASP A 350 -2.60 24.58 21.86
N CYS A 351 -2.27 24.40 23.15
CA CYS A 351 -0.87 24.25 23.59
C CYS A 351 -0.18 23.03 22.96
N TYR A 352 -0.87 21.89 22.94
CA TYR A 352 -0.32 20.67 22.34
C TYR A 352 -0.24 20.76 20.82
N THR A 353 -1.16 21.49 20.18
CA THR A 353 -1.10 21.75 18.75
C THR A 353 0.10 22.61 18.40
N GLN A 354 0.34 23.69 19.13
CA GLN A 354 1.55 24.50 18.96
C GLN A 354 2.83 23.71 19.26
N PHE A 355 2.80 22.79 20.23
CA PHE A 355 3.92 21.88 20.49
C PHE A 355 4.22 20.98 19.29
N ILE A 356 3.18 20.36 18.72
CA ILE A 356 3.29 19.43 17.58
C ILE A 356 3.72 20.19 16.31
N ASP A 357 3.08 21.31 16.00
CA ASP A 357 3.36 22.15 14.84
C ASP A 357 4.77 22.76 14.89
N GLY A 358 5.29 23.00 16.11
CA GLY A 358 6.66 23.43 16.32
C GLY A 358 7.71 22.43 15.84
N GLY A 359 7.35 21.15 15.67
CA GLY A 359 8.16 20.09 15.02
C GLY A 359 9.51 19.78 15.70
N THR A 360 9.80 20.41 16.83
CA THR A 360 11.13 20.37 17.47
C THR A 360 11.30 19.12 18.34
N MET A 361 10.19 18.58 18.87
CA MET A 361 10.16 17.38 19.69
C MET A 361 8.91 16.56 19.38
N VAL A 362 9.06 15.23 19.36
CA VAL A 362 7.94 14.31 19.17
C VAL A 362 7.71 13.56 20.49
N SER A 363 6.49 13.63 21.03
CA SER A 363 6.13 12.95 22.28
C SER A 363 4.85 12.14 22.08
N PRO A 364 4.88 10.81 22.29
CA PRO A 364 3.68 9.98 22.18
C PRO A 364 2.64 10.37 23.25
N THR A 365 3.11 10.83 24.42
CA THR A 365 2.28 11.31 25.52
C THR A 365 1.48 12.55 25.12
N VAL A 366 2.10 13.49 24.39
CA VAL A 366 1.40 14.69 23.90
C VAL A 366 0.25 14.32 22.96
N TYR A 367 0.49 13.40 22.03
CA TYR A 367 -0.57 12.89 21.15
C TYR A 367 -1.68 12.19 21.93
N ALA A 368 -1.34 11.32 22.89
CA ALA A 368 -2.34 10.62 23.71
C ALA A 368 -3.21 11.59 24.55
N ILE A 369 -2.62 12.64 25.11
CA ILE A 369 -3.34 13.62 25.92
C ILE A 369 -4.20 14.54 25.04
N ARG A 370 -3.66 14.99 23.91
CA ARG A 370 -4.44 15.79 22.95
C ARG A 370 -5.59 14.97 22.36
N CYS A 371 -5.37 13.69 22.05
CA CYS A 371 -6.41 12.73 21.65
C CYS A 371 -7.58 12.71 22.65
N LEU A 372 -7.32 12.52 23.95
CA LEU A 372 -8.38 12.55 24.95
C LEU A 372 -9.03 13.94 25.07
N SER A 373 -8.24 15.01 24.99
CA SER A 373 -8.77 16.38 25.04
C SER A 373 -9.72 16.66 23.87
N LEU A 374 -9.41 16.13 22.68
CA LEU A 374 -10.26 16.19 21.49
C LEU A 374 -11.53 15.36 21.67
N LEU A 375 -11.44 14.14 22.23
CA LEU A 375 -12.61 13.34 22.57
C LEU A 375 -13.54 14.04 23.57
N MET A 376 -12.99 14.75 24.57
CA MET A 376 -13.75 15.55 25.53
C MET A 376 -14.49 16.74 24.89
N ASN A 377 -14.13 17.12 23.66
CA ASN A 377 -14.77 18.20 22.89
C ASN A 377 -15.53 17.67 21.66
N ASP A 378 -15.92 16.39 21.66
CA ASP A 378 -16.68 15.74 20.58
C ASP A 378 -15.95 15.72 19.20
N MET A 379 -14.61 15.86 19.20
CA MET A 379 -13.77 15.86 17.99
C MET A 379 -13.15 14.47 17.73
N ALA A 380 -14.00 13.46 17.59
CA ALA A 380 -13.57 12.05 17.54
C ALA A 380 -12.74 11.68 16.30
N GLN A 381 -12.96 12.34 15.16
CA GLN A 381 -12.19 12.10 13.93
C GLN A 381 -10.76 12.63 14.06
N GLU A 382 -10.60 13.83 14.62
CA GLU A 382 -9.30 14.44 14.90
C GLU A 382 -8.55 13.65 15.99
N ALA A 383 -9.27 13.21 17.04
CA ALA A 383 -8.72 12.38 18.09
C ALA A 383 -8.19 11.04 17.57
N LEU A 384 -8.86 10.43 16.58
CA LEU A 384 -8.40 9.21 15.93
C LEU A 384 -7.04 9.41 15.27
N GLY A 385 -6.84 10.56 14.61
CA GLY A 385 -5.55 10.96 14.04
C GLY A 385 -4.44 10.98 15.10
N ASP A 386 -4.70 11.59 16.26
CA ASP A 386 -3.74 11.64 17.37
C ASP A 386 -3.46 10.26 17.96
N ALA A 387 -4.46 9.41 18.13
CA ALA A 387 -4.28 8.05 18.63
C ALA A 387 -3.38 7.23 17.68
N MET A 388 -3.59 7.36 16.36
CA MET A 388 -2.75 6.73 15.36
C MET A 388 -1.31 7.26 15.39
N GLN A 389 -1.12 8.59 15.53
CA GLN A 389 0.21 9.18 15.68
C GLN A 389 0.93 8.70 16.94
N ALA A 390 0.24 8.62 18.09
CA ALA A 390 0.81 8.07 19.31
C ALA A 390 1.34 6.64 19.12
N GLN A 391 0.63 5.81 18.35
CA GLN A 391 1.10 4.46 18.00
C GLN A 391 2.24 4.44 16.99
N VAL A 392 2.35 5.44 16.11
CA VAL A 392 3.50 5.56 15.17
C VAL A 392 4.75 5.91 15.97
N VAL A 393 4.63 6.87 16.89
CA VAL A 393 5.74 7.32 17.73
C VAL A 393 6.16 6.25 18.74
N SER A 394 5.21 5.50 19.30
CA SER A 394 5.50 4.41 20.24
C SER A 394 4.69 3.14 19.91
N PRO A 395 5.22 2.27 19.00
CA PRO A 395 4.50 1.08 18.54
C PRO A 395 4.24 0.02 19.62
N GLU A 396 5.06 -0.01 20.66
CA GLU A 396 4.97 -0.96 21.79
C GLU A 396 4.25 -0.34 23.01
N TRP A 397 3.41 0.68 22.81
CA TRP A 397 2.70 1.38 23.88
C TRP A 397 1.20 1.05 23.90
N PRO A 398 0.75 0.20 24.84
CA PRO A 398 -0.66 -0.25 24.90
C PRO A 398 -1.66 0.90 25.07
N THR A 399 -1.29 1.96 25.78
CA THR A 399 -2.14 3.15 26.00
C THR A 399 -2.63 3.76 24.69
N ALA A 400 -1.77 3.82 23.65
CA ALA A 400 -2.14 4.36 22.35
C ALA A 400 -3.12 3.45 21.58
N LEU A 401 -3.06 2.13 21.79
CA LEU A 401 -4.06 1.19 21.26
C LEU A 401 -5.41 1.35 21.96
N TYR A 402 -5.40 1.46 23.28
CA TYR A 402 -6.64 1.66 24.04
C TYR A 402 -7.34 2.98 23.68
N LEU A 403 -6.58 4.08 23.51
CA LEU A 403 -7.13 5.36 23.05
C LEU A 403 -7.67 5.29 21.62
N HIS A 404 -6.98 4.59 20.71
CA HIS A 404 -7.49 4.35 19.36
C HIS A 404 -8.82 3.58 19.41
N ALA A 405 -8.94 2.55 20.24
CA ALA A 405 -10.20 1.86 20.43
C ALA A 405 -11.31 2.79 20.98
N ALA A 406 -11.00 3.69 21.92
CA ALA A 406 -11.96 4.68 22.41
C ALA A 406 -12.42 5.65 21.30
N CYS A 407 -11.52 6.11 20.43
CA CYS A 407 -11.88 6.92 19.26
C CYS A 407 -12.84 6.16 18.32
N LEU A 408 -12.54 4.89 18.02
CA LEU A 408 -13.39 4.07 17.15
C LEU A 408 -14.78 3.82 17.76
N PHE A 409 -14.86 3.60 19.07
CA PHE A 409 -16.16 3.50 19.75
C PHE A 409 -16.95 4.81 19.64
N SER A 410 -16.31 5.96 19.84
CA SER A 410 -16.94 7.27 19.68
C SER A 410 -17.47 7.50 18.25
N LEU A 411 -16.81 6.90 17.25
CA LEU A 411 -17.21 6.95 15.84
C LEU A 411 -18.23 5.88 15.42
N GLY A 412 -18.67 5.01 16.33
CA GLY A 412 -19.62 3.93 16.03
C GLY A 412 -19.02 2.74 15.26
N MET A 413 -17.68 2.64 15.19
CA MET A 413 -16.96 1.54 14.54
C MET A 413 -16.69 0.40 15.53
N GLU A 414 -17.76 -0.20 16.07
CA GLU A 414 -17.67 -1.14 17.21
C GLU A 414 -16.79 -2.37 16.96
N ASN A 415 -16.83 -2.95 15.75
CA ASN A 415 -16.04 -4.14 15.42
C ASN A 415 -14.53 -3.83 15.43
N ASP A 416 -14.14 -2.73 14.77
CA ASP A 416 -12.75 -2.30 14.67
C ASP A 416 -12.23 -1.85 16.05
N ALA A 417 -13.10 -1.21 16.85
CA ALA A 417 -12.79 -0.84 18.22
C ALA A 417 -12.50 -2.08 19.09
N GLN A 418 -13.34 -3.11 19.03
CA GLN A 418 -13.13 -4.36 19.79
C GLN A 418 -11.84 -5.08 19.36
N GLU A 419 -11.52 -5.11 18.07
CA GLU A 419 -10.27 -5.69 17.57
C GLU A 419 -9.05 -4.92 18.10
N THR A 420 -9.09 -3.59 18.00
CA THR A 420 -8.02 -2.71 18.49
C THR A 420 -7.83 -2.86 20.01
N LEU A 421 -8.92 -3.00 20.77
CA LEU A 421 -8.88 -3.17 22.23
C LEU A 421 -8.25 -4.52 22.61
N LYS A 422 -8.56 -5.58 21.85
CA LYS A 422 -7.94 -6.90 22.01
C LYS A 422 -6.44 -6.86 21.71
N ASP A 423 -6.03 -6.12 20.70
CA ASP A 423 -4.60 -5.93 20.37
C ASP A 423 -3.86 -5.19 21.49
N GLY A 424 -4.47 -4.15 22.08
CA GLY A 424 -3.96 -3.47 23.26
C GLY A 424 -3.73 -4.42 24.44
N THR A 425 -4.73 -5.25 24.76
CA THR A 425 -4.61 -6.24 25.86
C THR A 425 -3.55 -7.30 25.59
N ASN A 426 -3.44 -7.77 24.35
CA ASN A 426 -2.39 -8.72 23.96
C ASN A 426 -0.99 -8.12 24.10
N MET A 427 -0.82 -6.84 23.75
CA MET A 427 0.45 -6.13 23.86
C MET A 427 0.86 -5.91 25.32
N GLU A 428 -0.09 -5.49 26.16
CA GLU A 428 0.16 -5.30 27.60
C GLU A 428 0.49 -6.63 28.29
N GLY A 429 -0.18 -7.72 27.92
CA GLY A 429 0.14 -9.07 28.38
C GLY A 429 1.53 -9.58 27.97
N ARG A 430 2.12 -9.04 26.89
CA ARG A 430 3.51 -9.32 26.50
C ARG A 430 4.50 -8.47 27.31
N LYS A 431 4.19 -7.19 27.55
CA LYS A 431 5.02 -6.29 28.34
C LYS A 431 5.19 -6.76 29.79
N ASN A 432 4.15 -7.35 30.38
CA ASN A 432 4.21 -7.90 31.75
C ASN A 432 4.93 -9.26 31.87
N LYS A 433 5.34 -9.89 30.76
CA LYS A 433 6.08 -11.17 30.74
C LYS A 433 7.58 -11.01 30.53
N ASN A 434 8.03 -9.84 30.11
CA ASN A 434 9.44 -9.45 30.02
C ASN A 434 9.79 -8.58 31.22
#